data_AF-A0A7J5EV81-F1
#
_entry.id   AF-A0A7J5EV81-F1
#
_cell.length_a   1.000
_cell.length_b   1.000
_cell.length_c   1.000
_cell.angle_alpha   90.00
_cell.angle_beta   90.00
_cell.angle_gamma   90.00
#
_symmetry.space_group_name_H-M   'P 1'
#
loop_
_entity.id
_entity.type
_entity.pdbx_description
1 polymer ?
#
loop_
_entity_poly.entity_id
_entity_poly.type
_entity_poly.pdbx_seq_one_letter_code
_entity_poly.pdbx_strand_id
1 'polypeptide(L)'
;TWVVERLLGLDGPVTLSPPLALLVAGVPASLWLAFFYLQDRHEPEPMHFVFGVFLLGALVAAPVADFLIYQVAPPVQLGQHGLSPFTLDRIVHAVLVIGLAQELCKYVAVRYTIYTSPEFDEPMDGVVYMMSVGTGFAVWINYHRLQGLGGNVYLSTGAAQTVVTTLAHASFAGWLGYVLGRAKFTRRRPVSRGVLLFLGLLGAAALNGQFALVEQWVTTSGFASHAWRGVLYAAAVAIAVFAVLMLLVQRLLRESPFKPKEGEAP
;
A
#
# COMPACT_ATOMS: atom_id res chain seq x y z
N THR A 1 -23.91 -5.09 12.47
CA THR A 1 -24.49 -4.68 11.18
C THR A 1 -24.64 -3.18 11.17
N TRP A 2 -24.13 -2.52 10.13
CA TRP A 2 -24.15 -1.07 10.03
C TRP A 2 -25.57 -0.53 9.84
N VAL A 3 -25.80 0.74 10.17
CA VAL A 3 -27.07 1.44 9.90
C VAL A 3 -27.46 1.29 8.42
N VAL A 4 -26.49 1.44 7.51
CA VAL A 4 -26.71 1.27 6.06
C VAL A 4 -27.14 -0.15 5.72
N GLU A 5 -26.48 -1.17 6.28
CA GLU A 5 -26.85 -2.58 6.04
C GLU A 5 -28.25 -2.88 6.59
N ARG A 6 -28.58 -2.36 7.78
CA ARG A 6 -29.91 -2.49 8.38
C ARG A 6 -30.99 -1.74 7.61
N LEU A 7 -30.66 -0.57 7.07
CA LEU A 7 -31.54 0.21 6.19
C LEU A 7 -31.77 -0.48 4.84
N LEU A 8 -30.78 -1.26 4.37
CA LEU A 8 -30.85 -2.06 3.15
C LEU A 8 -31.39 -3.48 3.38
N GLY A 9 -31.77 -3.84 4.61
CA GLY A 9 -32.24 -5.19 4.97
C GLY A 9 -31.17 -6.28 4.91
N LEU A 10 -29.89 -5.90 4.89
CA LEU A 10 -28.74 -6.81 4.86
C LEU A 10 -28.31 -7.15 6.28
N ASP A 11 -28.98 -8.12 6.91
CA ASP A 11 -28.69 -8.51 8.29
C ASP A 11 -27.49 -9.48 8.42
N GLY A 12 -26.92 -9.95 7.30
CA GLY A 12 -25.87 -10.96 7.25
C GLY A 12 -24.80 -10.70 6.17
N PRO A 13 -23.80 -11.59 6.06
CA PRO A 13 -22.78 -11.50 5.03
C PRO A 13 -23.38 -11.66 3.63
N VAL A 14 -22.84 -10.93 2.66
CA VAL A 14 -23.21 -11.02 1.25
C VAL A 14 -22.11 -11.76 0.50
N THR A 15 -22.50 -12.65 -0.42
CA THR A 15 -21.56 -13.35 -1.29
C THR A 15 -21.20 -12.45 -2.48
N LEU A 16 -19.94 -12.03 -2.56
CA LEU A 16 -19.40 -11.26 -3.69
C LEU A 16 -18.88 -12.21 -4.77
N SER A 17 -19.44 -12.12 -5.97
CA SER A 17 -18.88 -12.80 -7.14
C SER A 17 -17.48 -12.26 -7.46
N PRO A 18 -16.60 -13.05 -8.13
CA PRO A 18 -15.25 -12.59 -8.46
C PRO A 18 -15.21 -11.24 -9.22
N PRO A 19 -16.07 -10.98 -10.22
CA PRO A 19 -16.11 -9.67 -10.88
C PRO A 19 -16.49 -8.53 -9.93
N LEU A 20 -17.45 -8.77 -9.02
CA LEU A 20 -17.88 -7.76 -8.06
C LEU A 20 -16.79 -7.48 -7.01
N ALA A 21 -16.09 -8.50 -6.53
CA ALA A 21 -14.96 -8.33 -5.63
C ALA A 21 -13.82 -7.55 -6.30
N LEU A 22 -13.57 -7.78 -7.59
CA LEU A 22 -12.60 -7.00 -8.36
C LEU A 22 -13.02 -5.53 -8.48
N LEU A 23 -14.31 -5.25 -8.72
CA LEU A 23 -14.82 -3.88 -8.74
C LEU A 23 -14.67 -3.20 -7.37
N VAL A 24 -15.04 -3.88 -6.29
CA VAL A 24 -14.90 -3.36 -4.92
C VAL A 24 -13.44 -3.06 -4.61
N ALA A 25 -12.50 -3.94 -4.99
CA ALA A 25 -11.06 -3.73 -4.82
C ALA A 25 -10.49 -2.60 -5.70
N GLY A 26 -10.96 -2.53 -6.96
CA GLY A 26 -10.45 -1.62 -7.99
C GLY A 26 -10.92 -0.18 -7.82
N VAL A 27 -12.19 0.06 -7.45
CA VAL A 27 -12.73 1.43 -7.37
C VAL A 27 -11.94 2.32 -6.40
N PRO A 28 -11.69 1.92 -5.13
CA PRO A 28 -10.86 2.72 -4.23
C PRO A 28 -9.43 2.91 -4.74
N ALA A 29 -8.85 1.89 -5.40
CA ALA A 29 -7.51 1.97 -5.95
C ALA A 29 -7.42 3.01 -7.09
N SER A 30 -8.40 3.03 -7.99
CA SER A 30 -8.49 4.03 -9.06
C SER A 30 -8.70 5.45 -8.52
N LEU A 31 -9.54 5.62 -7.49
CA LEU A 31 -9.76 6.92 -6.84
C LEU A 31 -8.49 7.45 -6.18
N TRP A 32 -7.77 6.59 -5.44
CA TRP A 32 -6.50 6.96 -4.83
C TRP A 32 -5.41 7.23 -5.86
N LEU A 33 -5.32 6.41 -6.92
CA LEU A 33 -4.39 6.62 -8.02
C LEU A 33 -4.62 7.98 -8.68
N ALA A 34 -5.88 8.32 -8.99
CA ALA A 34 -6.24 9.62 -9.53
C ALA A 34 -5.89 10.77 -8.56
N PHE A 35 -6.16 10.60 -7.27
CA PHE A 35 -5.78 11.59 -6.27
C PHE A 35 -4.26 11.81 -6.20
N PHE A 36 -3.44 10.75 -6.23
CA PHE A 36 -1.98 10.87 -6.19
C PHE A 36 -1.40 11.43 -7.48
N TYR A 37 -1.97 11.07 -8.63
CA TYR A 37 -1.63 11.66 -9.92
C TYR A 37 -1.80 13.19 -9.91
N LEU A 38 -2.89 13.68 -9.30
CA LEU A 38 -3.16 15.11 -9.18
C LEU A 38 -2.28 15.84 -8.14
N GLN A 39 -1.50 15.11 -7.34
CA GLN A 39 -0.54 15.73 -6.41
C GLN A 39 0.71 16.23 -7.12
N ASP A 40 1.04 15.68 -8.30
CA ASP A 40 2.13 16.22 -9.10
C ASP A 40 1.66 17.45 -9.88
N ARG A 41 2.17 18.61 -9.47
CA ARG A 41 1.65 19.90 -9.92
C ARG A 41 2.55 20.62 -10.91
N HIS A 42 3.84 20.29 -10.91
CA HIS A 42 4.83 21.02 -11.70
C HIS A 42 5.19 20.24 -12.96
N GLU A 43 5.25 18.92 -12.88
CA GLU A 43 5.53 18.01 -13.99
C GLU A 43 4.59 16.79 -13.86
N PRO A 44 3.39 16.83 -14.47
CA PRO A 44 2.51 15.68 -14.42
C PRO A 44 3.00 14.56 -15.34
N GLU A 45 3.40 13.45 -14.72
CA GLU A 45 3.85 12.24 -15.40
C GLU A 45 2.88 11.72 -16.47
N PRO A 46 3.36 11.09 -17.56
CA PRO A 46 2.46 10.53 -18.56
C PRO A 46 1.57 9.41 -17.97
N MET A 47 0.25 9.54 -18.10
CA MET A 47 -0.73 8.60 -17.50
C MET A 47 -0.47 7.12 -17.82
N HIS A 48 0.10 6.81 -18.98
CA HIS A 48 0.38 5.43 -19.38
C HIS A 48 1.53 4.79 -18.58
N PHE A 49 2.52 5.57 -18.12
CA PHE A 49 3.55 5.07 -17.21
C PHE A 49 3.00 4.85 -15.82
N VAL A 50 2.24 5.81 -15.30
CA VAL A 50 1.56 5.72 -13.99
C VAL A 50 0.65 4.49 -13.94
N PHE A 51 -0.19 4.31 -14.96
CA PHE A 51 -1.07 3.14 -15.07
C PHE A 51 -0.30 1.85 -15.33
N GLY A 52 0.77 1.88 -16.13
CA GLY A 52 1.64 0.72 -16.36
C GLY A 52 2.30 0.21 -15.07
N VAL A 53 2.79 1.12 -14.23
CA VAL A 53 3.39 0.80 -12.92
C VAL A 53 2.31 0.31 -11.94
N PHE A 54 1.10 0.87 -12.00
CA PHE A 54 -0.05 0.34 -11.27
C PHE A 54 -0.35 -1.13 -11.65
N LEU A 55 -0.43 -1.44 -12.94
CA LEU A 55 -0.64 -2.81 -13.41
C LEU A 55 0.50 -3.75 -13.01
N LEU A 56 1.74 -3.27 -13.05
CA LEU A 56 2.91 -4.02 -12.57
C LEU A 56 2.78 -4.37 -11.08
N GLY A 57 2.23 -3.45 -10.28
CA GLY A 57 1.90 -3.69 -8.88
C GLY A 57 0.88 -4.81 -8.70
N ALA A 58 -0.24 -4.73 -9.43
CA ALA A 58 -1.36 -5.65 -9.31
C ALA A 58 -1.08 -7.06 -9.88
N LEU A 59 -0.39 -7.13 -11.01
CA LEU A 59 -0.26 -8.35 -11.82
C LEU A 59 1.11 -9.03 -11.71
N VAL A 60 2.11 -8.36 -11.14
CA VAL A 60 3.47 -8.93 -11.01
C VAL A 60 3.97 -8.82 -9.59
N ALA A 61 4.11 -7.61 -9.03
CA ALA A 61 4.71 -7.41 -7.71
C ALA A 61 3.91 -8.13 -6.61
N ALA A 62 2.59 -8.02 -6.61
CA ALA A 62 1.75 -8.66 -5.60
C ALA A 62 1.70 -10.19 -5.71
N PRO A 63 1.47 -10.81 -6.89
CA PRO A 63 1.55 -12.26 -7.05
C PRO A 63 2.91 -12.85 -6.67
N VAL A 64 4.00 -12.19 -7.06
CA VAL A 64 5.36 -12.64 -6.72
C VAL A 64 5.60 -12.54 -5.22
N ALA A 65 5.20 -11.44 -4.57
CA ALA A 65 5.33 -11.31 -3.12
C ALA A 65 4.53 -12.39 -2.38
N ASP A 66 3.29 -12.65 -2.81
CA ASP A 66 2.42 -13.68 -2.21
C ASP A 66 3.03 -15.08 -2.37
N PHE A 67 3.56 -15.39 -3.56
CA PHE A 67 4.30 -16.63 -3.80
C PHE A 67 5.53 -16.76 -2.89
N LEU A 68 6.36 -15.71 -2.77
CA LEU A 68 7.55 -15.73 -1.92
C LEU A 68 7.19 -15.95 -0.44
N ILE A 69 6.16 -15.28 0.05
CA ILE A 69 5.66 -15.44 1.43
C ILE A 69 5.23 -16.89 1.65
N TYR A 70 4.45 -17.45 0.72
CA TYR A 70 3.98 -18.84 0.81
C TYR A 70 5.13 -19.87 0.84
N GLN A 71 6.22 -19.64 0.11
CA GLN A 71 7.38 -20.54 0.12
C GLN A 71 8.19 -20.46 1.43
N VAL A 72 8.37 -19.27 1.98
CA VAL A 72 9.22 -19.04 3.17
C VAL A 72 8.50 -19.44 4.45
N ALA A 73 7.22 -19.11 4.54
CA ALA A 73 6.38 -19.42 5.67
C ALA A 73 5.00 -19.81 5.13
N PRO A 74 4.84 -21.08 4.69
CA PRO A 74 3.52 -21.63 4.40
C PRO A 74 2.63 -21.35 5.61
N PRO A 75 1.30 -21.15 5.45
CA PRO A 75 0.41 -20.86 6.56
C PRO A 75 0.40 -22.01 7.56
N VAL A 76 1.40 -22.04 8.44
CA VAL A 76 1.42 -22.82 9.66
C VAL A 76 0.23 -22.32 10.44
N GLN A 77 -0.55 -23.23 10.97
CA GLN A 77 -1.70 -22.96 11.82
C GLN A 77 -1.23 -22.29 13.12
N LEU A 78 -0.82 -21.01 13.05
CA LEU A 78 -0.59 -20.11 14.18
C LEU A 78 -1.89 -19.82 14.96
N GLY A 79 -2.98 -20.52 14.62
CA GLY A 79 -4.24 -20.57 15.34
C GLY A 79 -4.25 -21.54 16.52
N GLN A 80 -3.15 -22.22 16.86
CA GLN A 80 -3.09 -23.00 18.09
C GLN A 80 -2.85 -22.11 19.31
N HIS A 81 -3.94 -21.93 20.08
CA HIS A 81 -4.01 -21.60 21.50
C HIS A 81 -3.74 -20.15 21.94
N GLY A 82 -4.72 -19.25 21.85
CA GLY A 82 -4.88 -18.15 22.83
C GLY A 82 -3.69 -17.20 23.08
N LEU A 83 -2.65 -17.22 22.25
CA LEU A 83 -1.45 -16.42 22.42
C LEU A 83 -1.69 -14.99 21.95
N SER A 84 -1.08 -14.04 22.66
CA SER A 84 -1.14 -12.61 22.36
C SER A 84 -0.79 -12.35 20.88
N PRO A 85 -1.53 -11.46 20.17
CA PRO A 85 -1.22 -11.10 18.78
C PRO A 85 0.15 -10.44 18.61
N PHE A 86 0.76 -9.95 19.69
CA PHE A 86 2.03 -9.19 19.68
C PHE A 86 3.20 -9.97 20.27
N THR A 87 3.31 -11.26 19.98
CA THR A 87 4.53 -12.02 20.32
C THR A 87 5.68 -11.68 19.36
N LEU A 88 6.91 -11.81 19.84
CA LEU A 88 8.10 -11.45 19.06
C LEU A 88 8.19 -12.23 17.74
N ASP A 89 7.84 -13.52 17.74
CA ASP A 89 7.82 -14.37 16.56
C ASP A 89 6.84 -13.85 15.50
N ARG A 90 5.64 -13.43 15.90
CA ARG A 90 4.64 -12.85 14.99
C ARG A 90 5.10 -11.52 14.42
N ILE A 91 5.69 -10.66 15.26
CA ILE A 91 6.23 -9.37 14.83
C ILE A 91 7.36 -9.57 13.81
N VAL A 92 8.30 -10.46 14.12
CA VAL A 92 9.42 -10.80 13.23
C VAL A 92 8.89 -11.37 11.91
N HIS A 93 7.93 -12.28 11.95
CA HIS A 93 7.31 -12.83 10.75
C HIS A 93 6.61 -11.74 9.91
N ALA A 94 5.79 -10.91 10.54
CA ALA A 94 5.05 -9.88 9.83
C ALA A 94 5.94 -8.82 9.21
N VAL A 95 7.05 -8.44 9.86
CA VAL A 95 7.97 -7.44 9.32
C VAL A 95 8.96 -8.04 8.32
N LEU A 96 9.66 -9.13 8.68
CA LEU A 96 10.77 -9.67 7.89
C LEU A 96 10.32 -10.64 6.79
N VAL A 97 9.14 -11.26 6.91
CA VAL A 97 8.60 -12.15 5.86
C VAL A 97 7.56 -11.39 5.05
N ILE A 98 6.45 -10.98 5.67
CA ILE A 98 5.35 -10.35 4.94
C ILE A 98 5.74 -8.95 4.45
N GLY A 99 6.05 -8.04 5.37
CA GLY A 99 6.33 -6.64 5.07
C GLY A 99 7.50 -6.48 4.11
N LEU A 100 8.61 -7.18 4.38
CA LEU A 100 9.80 -7.12 3.54
C LEU A 100 9.56 -7.68 2.14
N ALA A 101 8.91 -8.84 2.00
CA ALA A 101 8.65 -9.41 0.68
C ALA A 101 7.76 -8.49 -0.18
N GLN A 102 6.70 -7.94 0.41
CA GLN A 102 5.78 -7.05 -0.29
C GLN A 102 6.46 -5.74 -0.71
N GLU A 103 7.17 -5.07 0.21
CA GLU A 103 7.83 -3.78 -0.11
C GLU A 103 9.04 -3.97 -1.03
N LEU A 104 9.77 -5.07 -0.91
CA LEU A 104 10.86 -5.40 -1.82
C LEU A 104 10.34 -5.64 -3.24
N CYS A 105 9.23 -6.36 -3.41
CA CYS A 105 8.65 -6.59 -4.73
C CYS A 105 8.18 -5.28 -5.38
N LYS A 106 7.53 -4.38 -4.63
CA LYS A 106 7.17 -3.03 -5.11
C LYS A 106 8.40 -2.21 -5.49
N TYR A 107 9.43 -2.24 -4.63
CA TYR A 107 10.70 -1.57 -4.90
C TYR A 107 11.33 -2.06 -6.19
N VAL A 108 11.48 -3.38 -6.35
CA VAL A 108 12.07 -4.01 -7.54
C VAL A 108 11.28 -3.65 -8.80
N ALA A 109 9.95 -3.71 -8.71
CA ALA A 109 9.06 -3.34 -9.81
C ALA A 109 9.36 -1.93 -10.33
N VAL A 110 9.42 -0.91 -9.46
CA VAL A 110 9.73 0.47 -9.89
C VAL A 110 11.21 0.65 -10.24
N ARG A 111 12.11 0.08 -9.44
CA ARG A 111 13.56 0.22 -9.57
C ARG A 111 14.11 -0.29 -10.91
N TYR A 112 13.48 -1.31 -11.49
CA TYR A 112 13.96 -1.94 -12.72
C TYR A 112 13.05 -1.69 -13.93
N THR A 113 12.01 -0.88 -13.81
CA THR A 113 11.16 -0.50 -14.95
C THR A 113 11.28 0.98 -15.29
N ILE A 114 10.87 1.87 -14.39
CA ILE A 114 10.79 3.31 -14.66
C ILE A 114 11.95 4.11 -14.04
N TYR A 115 12.65 3.57 -13.04
CA TYR A 115 13.69 4.32 -12.32
C TYR A 115 14.85 4.82 -13.19
N THR A 116 15.19 4.13 -14.28
CA THR A 116 16.25 4.58 -15.22
C THR A 116 15.68 5.31 -16.42
N SER A 117 14.37 5.47 -16.51
CA SER A 117 13.71 6.18 -17.61
C SER A 117 14.04 7.68 -17.55
N PRO A 118 14.10 8.36 -18.71
CA PRO A 118 14.17 9.81 -18.77
C PRO A 118 13.01 10.51 -18.05
N GLU A 119 11.83 9.89 -18.04
CA GLU A 119 10.62 10.42 -17.40
C GLU A 119 10.75 10.51 -15.88
N PHE A 120 11.60 9.71 -15.24
CA PHE A 120 11.88 9.90 -13.82
C PHE A 120 12.98 10.97 -13.69
N ASP A 121 12.62 12.25 -13.74
CA ASP A 121 13.54 13.39 -13.76
C ASP A 121 13.52 14.26 -12.50
N GLU A 122 12.60 14.02 -11.57
CA GLU A 122 12.59 14.67 -10.25
C GLU A 122 12.30 13.74 -9.06
N PRO A 123 12.61 14.15 -7.80
CA PRO A 123 12.38 13.31 -6.64
C PRO A 123 10.90 12.98 -6.39
N MET A 124 9.96 13.80 -6.87
CA MET A 124 8.52 13.62 -6.69
C MET A 124 8.00 12.38 -7.43
N ASP A 125 8.55 12.09 -8.61
CA ASP A 125 8.21 10.94 -9.45
C ASP A 125 8.41 9.63 -8.70
N GLY A 126 9.46 9.58 -7.87
CA GLY A 126 9.71 8.44 -6.99
C GLY A 126 8.50 8.15 -6.09
N VAL A 127 7.86 9.18 -5.56
CA VAL A 127 6.63 9.07 -4.78
C VAL A 127 5.47 8.67 -5.70
N VAL A 128 5.26 9.34 -6.83
CA VAL A 128 4.14 9.05 -7.76
C VAL A 128 4.17 7.60 -8.24
N TYR A 129 5.30 7.14 -8.77
CA TYR A 129 5.45 5.78 -9.28
C TYR A 129 5.36 4.73 -8.18
N MET A 130 5.96 4.96 -7.01
CA MET A 130 5.82 4.00 -5.91
C MET A 130 4.39 3.98 -5.32
N MET A 131 3.72 5.11 -5.20
CA MET A 131 2.31 5.13 -4.80
C MET A 131 1.44 4.39 -5.82
N SER A 132 1.76 4.50 -7.11
CA SER A 132 1.08 3.78 -8.20
C SER A 132 1.28 2.27 -8.11
N VAL A 133 2.50 1.78 -7.90
CA VAL A 133 2.73 0.33 -7.70
C VAL A 133 2.04 -0.15 -6.43
N GLY A 134 2.02 0.68 -5.37
CA GLY A 134 1.37 0.38 -4.10
C GLY A 134 -0.15 0.27 -4.20
N THR A 135 -0.82 1.16 -4.92
CA THR A 135 -2.28 1.09 -5.17
C THR A 135 -2.65 -0.13 -6.01
N GLY A 136 -1.85 -0.45 -7.03
CA GLY A 136 -2.04 -1.67 -7.82
C GLY A 136 -1.87 -2.93 -6.98
N PHE A 137 -0.83 -2.98 -6.15
CA PHE A 137 -0.60 -4.07 -5.21
C PHE A 137 -1.81 -4.28 -4.28
N ALA A 138 -2.44 -3.20 -3.83
CA ALA A 138 -3.62 -3.28 -2.97
C ALA A 138 -4.84 -3.89 -3.66
N VAL A 139 -5.00 -3.75 -4.98
CA VAL A 139 -6.08 -4.42 -5.73
C VAL A 139 -5.98 -5.94 -5.57
N TRP A 140 -4.77 -6.50 -5.73
CA TRP A 140 -4.53 -7.93 -5.54
C TRP A 140 -4.88 -8.40 -4.13
N ILE A 141 -4.37 -7.69 -3.11
CA ILE A 141 -4.58 -8.05 -1.70
C ILE A 141 -6.07 -7.96 -1.34
N ASN A 142 -6.74 -6.89 -1.73
CA ASN A 142 -8.16 -6.71 -1.44
C ASN A 142 -9.01 -7.74 -2.17
N TYR A 143 -8.73 -8.03 -3.44
CA TYR A 143 -9.45 -9.05 -4.19
C TYR A 143 -9.36 -10.43 -3.52
N HIS A 144 -8.14 -10.89 -3.20
CA HIS A 144 -7.95 -12.19 -2.55
C HIS A 144 -8.57 -12.25 -1.16
N ARG A 145 -8.51 -11.15 -0.39
CA ARG A 145 -9.17 -11.07 0.91
C ARG A 145 -10.69 -11.19 0.78
N LEU A 146 -11.30 -10.46 -0.16
CA LEU A 146 -12.74 -10.51 -0.40
C LEU A 146 -13.19 -11.91 -0.87
N GLN A 147 -12.32 -12.66 -1.55
CA GLN A 147 -12.61 -14.02 -2.02
C GLN A 147 -12.27 -15.13 -1.01
N GLY A 148 -11.40 -14.88 -0.02
CA GLY A 148 -10.83 -15.89 0.88
C GLY A 148 -11.82 -16.69 1.76
N LEU A 149 -13.08 -16.23 1.91
CA LEU A 149 -14.16 -16.94 2.62
C LEU A 149 -15.32 -17.32 1.69
N GLY A 150 -15.00 -17.71 0.45
CA GLY A 150 -15.99 -18.03 -0.58
C GLY A 150 -16.78 -16.79 -1.03
N GLY A 151 -16.19 -15.60 -0.92
CA GLY A 151 -16.84 -14.34 -1.24
C GLY A 151 -17.76 -13.77 -0.14
N ASN A 152 -17.93 -14.44 1.00
CA ASN A 152 -18.85 -14.00 2.05
C ASN A 152 -18.25 -12.87 2.89
N VAL A 153 -18.80 -11.67 2.74
CA VAL A 153 -18.28 -10.44 3.36
C VAL A 153 -19.40 -9.60 3.94
N TYR A 154 -19.17 -9.00 5.10
CA TYR A 154 -19.97 -7.87 5.58
C TYR A 154 -19.59 -6.63 4.77
N LEU A 155 -20.48 -6.18 3.89
CA LEU A 155 -20.18 -5.22 2.83
C LEU A 155 -19.54 -3.94 3.36
N SER A 156 -20.07 -3.39 4.44
CA SER A 156 -19.55 -2.18 5.08
C SER A 156 -18.11 -2.34 5.59
N THR A 157 -17.82 -3.42 6.32
CA THR A 157 -16.48 -3.71 6.85
C THR A 157 -15.52 -4.04 5.73
N GLY A 158 -15.94 -4.84 4.74
CA GLY A 158 -15.13 -5.17 3.57
C GLY A 158 -14.77 -3.94 2.74
N ALA A 159 -15.74 -3.06 2.48
CA ALA A 159 -15.50 -1.80 1.77
C ALA A 159 -14.56 -0.87 2.55
N ALA A 160 -14.79 -0.68 3.85
CA ALA A 160 -13.93 0.15 4.70
C ALA A 160 -12.49 -0.38 4.75
N GLN A 161 -12.32 -1.71 4.93
CA GLN A 161 -11.01 -2.35 4.86
C GLN A 161 -10.35 -2.14 3.51
N THR A 162 -11.09 -2.31 2.42
CA THR A 162 -10.56 -2.13 1.07
C THR A 162 -9.98 -0.73 0.87
N VAL A 163 -10.71 0.31 1.29
CA VAL A 163 -10.24 1.70 1.21
C VAL A 163 -8.98 1.91 2.07
N VAL A 164 -8.99 1.40 3.30
CA VAL A 164 -7.89 1.57 4.26
C VAL A 164 -6.63 0.83 3.82
N THR A 165 -6.74 -0.43 3.39
CA THR A 165 -5.63 -1.22 2.86
C THR A 165 -5.03 -0.56 1.64
N THR A 166 -5.86 -0.03 0.73
CA THR A 166 -5.37 0.69 -0.45
C THR A 166 -4.56 1.93 -0.07
N LEU A 167 -5.07 2.75 0.86
CA LEU A 167 -4.34 3.92 1.35
C LEU A 167 -3.03 3.52 2.04
N ALA A 168 -3.04 2.46 2.85
CA ALA A 168 -1.87 1.97 3.57
C ALA A 168 -0.78 1.52 2.59
N HIS A 169 -1.09 0.63 1.65
CA HIS A 169 -0.14 0.13 0.66
C HIS A 169 0.42 1.22 -0.23
N ALA A 170 -0.42 2.20 -0.63
CA ALA A 170 0.04 3.37 -1.36
C ALA A 170 1.00 4.22 -0.52
N SER A 171 0.70 4.43 0.76
CA SER A 171 1.48 5.29 1.65
C SER A 171 2.83 4.67 2.06
N PHE A 172 2.87 3.37 2.31
CA PHE A 172 4.12 2.64 2.60
C PHE A 172 5.03 2.63 1.37
N ALA A 173 4.45 2.39 0.20
CA ALA A 173 5.18 2.47 -1.06
C ALA A 173 5.65 3.91 -1.32
N GLY A 174 4.80 4.92 -1.10
CA GLY A 174 5.14 6.34 -1.24
C GLY A 174 6.28 6.79 -0.30
N TRP A 175 6.35 6.26 0.93
CA TRP A 175 7.51 6.45 1.81
C TRP A 175 8.79 5.93 1.17
N LEU A 176 8.76 4.72 0.63
CA LEU A 176 9.90 4.14 -0.08
C LEU A 176 10.21 4.91 -1.36
N GLY A 177 9.19 5.46 -2.03
CA GLY A 177 9.28 6.36 -3.18
C GLY A 177 10.00 7.65 -2.88
N TYR A 178 9.69 8.28 -1.74
CA TYR A 178 10.41 9.45 -1.25
C TYR A 178 11.91 9.13 -1.09
N VAL A 179 12.23 8.00 -0.45
CA VAL A 179 13.62 7.57 -0.28
C VAL A 179 14.29 7.27 -1.63
N LEU A 180 13.57 6.61 -2.55
CA LEU A 180 14.05 6.22 -3.88
C LEU A 180 14.36 7.44 -4.75
N GLY A 181 13.44 8.41 -4.82
CA GLY A 181 13.63 9.67 -5.55
C GLY A 181 14.80 10.46 -4.98
N ARG A 182 14.85 10.65 -3.66
CA ARG A 182 15.98 11.33 -2.99
C ARG A 182 17.32 10.62 -3.24
N ALA A 183 17.34 9.30 -3.29
CA ALA A 183 18.55 8.52 -3.55
C ALA A 183 19.02 8.62 -5.01
N LYS A 184 18.11 8.85 -5.98
CA LYS A 184 18.45 9.07 -7.39
C LYS A 184 19.20 10.39 -7.60
N PHE A 185 18.67 11.48 -7.06
CA PHE A 185 19.15 12.83 -7.33
C PHE A 185 20.18 13.36 -6.33
N THR A 186 20.54 12.57 -5.31
CA THR A 186 21.57 12.99 -4.35
C THR A 186 22.99 12.81 -4.87
N ARG A 187 23.88 13.75 -4.51
CA ARG A 187 25.33 13.67 -4.79
C ARG A 187 26.10 12.77 -3.80
N ARG A 188 25.41 12.05 -2.90
CA ARG A 188 26.04 11.16 -1.91
C ARG A 188 26.84 10.04 -2.58
N ARG A 189 27.82 9.48 -1.87
CA ARG A 189 28.60 8.31 -2.33
C ARG A 189 27.68 7.09 -2.55
N PRO A 190 28.03 6.16 -3.47
CA PRO A 190 27.20 4.98 -3.75
C PRO A 190 26.84 4.16 -2.51
N VAL A 191 27.81 3.94 -1.61
CA VAL A 191 27.57 3.21 -0.35
C VAL A 191 26.51 3.90 0.51
N SER A 192 26.59 5.22 0.68
CA SER A 192 25.60 5.99 1.45
C SER A 192 24.22 5.99 0.80
N ARG A 193 24.14 5.93 -0.54
CA ARG A 193 22.87 5.75 -1.26
C ARG A 193 22.28 4.36 -1.01
N GLY A 194 23.11 3.33 -1.06
CA GLY A 194 22.70 1.95 -0.74
C GLY A 194 22.15 1.82 0.68
N VAL A 195 22.84 2.39 1.67
CA VAL A 195 22.36 2.41 3.07
C VAL A 195 21.03 3.15 3.20
N LEU A 196 20.89 4.31 2.55
CA LEU A 196 19.64 5.07 2.56
C LEU A 196 18.47 4.24 2.00
N LEU A 197 18.66 3.58 0.86
CA LEU A 197 17.65 2.73 0.23
C LEU A 197 17.29 1.52 1.11
N PHE A 198 18.30 0.88 1.70
CA PHE A 198 18.09 -0.26 2.59
C PHE A 198 17.30 0.12 3.84
N LEU A 199 17.65 1.24 4.49
CA LEU A 199 16.90 1.75 5.65
C LEU A 199 15.49 2.19 5.26
N GLY A 200 15.31 2.79 4.08
CA GLY A 200 13.99 3.12 3.54
C GLY A 200 13.12 1.87 3.37
N LEU A 201 13.68 0.81 2.79
CA LEU A 201 13.00 -0.47 2.60
C LEU A 201 12.64 -1.12 3.94
N LEU A 202 13.57 -1.16 4.90
CA LEU A 202 13.28 -1.68 6.25
C LEU A 202 12.19 -0.87 6.95
N GLY A 203 12.20 0.46 6.81
CA GLY A 203 11.15 1.33 7.34
C GLY A 203 9.79 1.02 6.72
N ALA A 204 9.71 0.90 5.40
CA ALA A 204 8.47 0.52 4.71
C ALA A 204 7.99 -0.87 5.12
N ALA A 205 8.92 -1.84 5.22
CA ALA A 205 8.62 -3.20 5.64
C ALA A 205 8.09 -3.26 7.08
N ALA A 206 8.63 -2.43 7.99
CA ALA A 206 8.15 -2.32 9.36
C ALA A 206 6.74 -1.74 9.42
N LEU A 207 6.46 -0.66 8.67
CA LEU A 207 5.12 -0.07 8.59
C LEU A 207 4.10 -1.07 8.04
N ASN A 208 4.46 -1.76 6.96
CA ASN A 208 3.61 -2.75 6.32
C ASN A 208 3.40 -3.99 7.20
N GLY A 209 4.46 -4.49 7.84
CA GLY A 209 4.38 -5.60 8.78
C GLY A 209 3.52 -5.29 10.02
N GLN A 210 3.65 -4.09 10.59
CA GLN A 210 2.78 -3.64 11.67
C GLN A 210 1.31 -3.61 11.22
N PHE A 211 1.04 -3.11 10.02
CA PHE A 211 -0.31 -3.07 9.45
C PHE A 211 -0.87 -4.49 9.27
N ALA A 212 -0.07 -5.42 8.73
CA ALA A 212 -0.45 -6.82 8.54
C ALA A 212 -0.78 -7.54 9.87
N LEU A 213 -0.02 -7.29 10.95
CA LEU A 213 -0.33 -7.84 12.29
C LEU A 213 -1.70 -7.44 12.78
N VAL A 214 -2.05 -6.16 12.60
CA VAL A 214 -3.33 -5.61 13.05
C VAL A 214 -4.45 -6.23 12.23
N GLU A 215 -4.30 -6.27 10.90
CA GLU A 215 -5.31 -6.89 10.03
C GLU A 215 -5.53 -8.36 10.38
N GLN A 216 -4.46 -9.12 10.64
CA GLN A 216 -4.54 -10.53 11.03
C GLN A 216 -5.24 -10.70 12.38
N TRP A 217 -4.96 -9.83 13.36
CA TRP A 217 -5.65 -9.85 14.65
C TRP A 217 -7.15 -9.59 14.50
N VAL A 218 -7.54 -8.68 13.61
CA VAL A 218 -8.96 -8.38 13.31
C VAL A 218 -9.67 -9.57 12.67
N THR A 219 -9.01 -10.25 11.74
CA THR A 219 -9.62 -11.38 11.00
C THR A 219 -9.70 -12.64 11.85
N THR A 220 -8.70 -12.92 12.70
CA THR A 220 -8.66 -14.14 13.52
C THR A 220 -9.53 -14.10 14.78
N SER A 221 -9.84 -12.92 15.32
CA SER A 221 -10.66 -12.78 16.55
C SER A 221 -12.16 -13.09 16.34
N GLY A 222 -12.54 -13.51 15.12
CA GLY A 222 -13.93 -13.69 14.72
C GLY A 222 -14.64 -12.35 14.58
N PHE A 223 -15.28 -12.12 13.43
CA PHE A 223 -16.02 -10.87 13.11
C PHE A 223 -17.17 -10.51 14.07
N ALA A 224 -17.31 -11.18 15.21
CA ALA A 224 -18.50 -11.15 16.07
C ALA A 224 -18.48 -10.11 17.20
N SER A 225 -17.34 -9.52 17.61
CA SER A 225 -17.37 -8.52 18.71
C SER A 225 -16.72 -7.17 18.38
N HIS A 226 -15.60 -7.10 17.66
CA HIS A 226 -14.85 -5.84 17.50
C HIS A 226 -14.15 -5.62 16.14
N ALA A 227 -14.67 -6.14 15.02
CA ALA A 227 -14.07 -5.95 13.69
C ALA A 227 -13.78 -4.46 13.35
N TRP A 228 -14.63 -3.56 13.83
CA TRP A 228 -14.46 -2.11 13.65
C TRP A 228 -13.24 -1.54 14.37
N ARG A 229 -12.82 -2.09 15.52
CA ARG A 229 -11.71 -1.52 16.29
C ARG A 229 -10.41 -1.59 15.52
N GLY A 230 -10.14 -2.72 14.86
CA GLY A 230 -8.93 -2.81 14.07
C GLY A 230 -9.06 -2.23 12.67
N VAL A 231 -10.27 -2.09 12.10
CA VAL A 231 -10.45 -1.19 10.93
C VAL A 231 -10.12 0.25 11.30
N LEU A 232 -10.57 0.74 12.46
CA LEU A 232 -10.23 2.07 12.95
C LEU A 232 -8.73 2.21 13.25
N TYR A 233 -8.11 1.22 13.88
CA TYR A 233 -6.66 1.24 14.11
C TYR A 233 -5.89 1.24 12.79
N ALA A 234 -6.25 0.35 11.86
CA ALA A 234 -5.64 0.27 10.54
C ALA A 234 -5.80 1.60 9.78
N ALA A 235 -6.99 2.21 9.85
CA ALA A 235 -7.26 3.52 9.29
C ALA A 235 -6.40 4.60 9.95
N ALA A 236 -6.29 4.62 11.28
CA ALA A 236 -5.49 5.58 12.01
C ALA A 236 -4.01 5.50 11.63
N VAL A 237 -3.44 4.29 11.53
CA VAL A 237 -2.07 4.08 11.07
C VAL A 237 -1.90 4.52 9.62
N ALA A 238 -2.79 4.10 8.73
CA ALA A 238 -2.74 4.48 7.30
C ALA A 238 -2.82 6.00 7.13
N ILE A 239 -3.73 6.67 7.83
CA ILE A 239 -3.91 8.13 7.80
C ILE A 239 -2.69 8.83 8.40
N ALA A 240 -2.12 8.34 9.51
CA ALA A 240 -0.94 8.94 10.12
C ALA A 240 0.26 8.88 9.18
N VAL A 241 0.53 7.72 8.58
CA VAL A 241 1.62 7.58 7.60
C VAL A 241 1.37 8.40 6.35
N PHE A 242 0.13 8.41 5.85
CA PHE A 242 -0.27 9.23 4.73
C PHE A 242 -0.07 10.73 5.02
N ALA A 243 -0.44 11.21 6.21
CA ALA A 243 -0.24 12.60 6.60
C ALA A 243 1.25 12.97 6.62
N VAL A 244 2.11 12.10 7.18
CA VAL A 244 3.56 12.30 7.13
C VAL A 244 4.06 12.33 5.68
N LEU A 245 3.59 11.41 4.83
CA LEU A 245 3.94 11.39 3.42
C LEU A 245 3.51 12.67 2.71
N MET A 246 2.32 13.22 2.98
CA MET A 246 1.86 14.48 2.40
C MET A 246 2.73 15.66 2.83
N LEU A 247 3.24 15.69 4.06
CA LEU A 247 4.22 16.70 4.49
C LEU A 247 5.53 16.59 3.71
N LEU A 248 5.96 15.36 3.40
CA LEU A 248 7.15 15.11 2.57
C LEU A 248 6.91 15.50 1.11
N VAL A 249 5.74 15.19 0.55
CA VAL A 249 5.32 15.59 -0.81
C VAL A 249 5.32 17.11 -0.93
N GLN A 250 4.73 17.83 0.01
CA GLN A 250 4.77 19.30 0.02
C GLN A 250 6.20 19.84 0.04
N ARG A 251 7.13 19.14 0.71
CA ARG A 251 8.54 19.51 0.68
C ARG A 251 9.17 19.26 -0.68
N LEU A 252 8.89 18.12 -1.32
CA LEU A 252 9.40 17.81 -2.66
C LEU A 252 8.87 18.82 -3.70
N LEU A 253 7.58 19.14 -3.68
CA LEU A 253 6.98 20.15 -4.56
C LEU A 253 7.63 21.53 -4.40
N ARG A 254 8.07 21.90 -3.18
CA ARG A 254 8.82 23.16 -2.96
C ARG A 254 10.26 23.10 -3.48
N GLU A 255 10.85 21.91 -3.52
CA GLU A 255 12.22 21.65 -4.00
C GLU A 255 12.24 21.30 -5.51
N SER A 256 11.08 21.21 -6.18
CA SER A 256 10.95 20.78 -7.58
C SER A 256 11.68 21.74 -8.52
N PRO A 257 12.47 21.22 -9.48
CA PRO A 257 13.14 22.03 -10.50
C PRO A 257 12.16 22.66 -11.51
N PHE A 258 10.93 22.15 -11.59
CA PHE A 258 9.88 22.61 -12.51
C PHE A 258 8.94 23.64 -11.89
N LYS A 259 9.16 24.03 -10.62
CA LYS A 259 8.36 25.07 -9.96
C LYS A 259 8.53 26.43 -10.68
N PRO A 260 7.43 27.11 -11.07
CA PRO A 260 7.50 28.46 -11.65
C PRO A 260 8.22 29.43 -10.71
N LYS A 261 9.09 30.29 -11.27
CA LYS A 261 9.78 31.31 -10.49
C LYS A 261 8.78 32.39 -10.08
N GLU A 262 8.90 32.89 -8.84
CA GLU A 262 8.07 34.01 -8.37
C GLU A 262 8.24 35.22 -9.30
N GLY A 263 7.17 35.59 -10.01
CA GLY A 263 7.15 36.70 -10.98
C GLY A 263 6.92 36.30 -12.43
N GLU A 264 7.03 35.01 -12.77
CA GLU A 264 6.63 34.48 -14.07
C GLU A 264 5.20 33.90 -13.94
N ALA A 265 4.19 34.76 -14.12
CA ALA A 265 2.83 34.29 -14.38
C ALA A 265 2.76 33.71 -15.81
N PRO A 266 1.91 32.69 -16.06
CA PRO A 266 1.87 31.93 -17.32
C PRO A 266 1.54 32.79 -18.55
#